data_AF-A0A9Q0W8V8-F1
#
_entry.id   AF-A0A9Q0W8V8-F1
#
_cell.length_a   1.000
_cell.length_b   1.000
_cell.length_c   1.000
_cell.angle_alpha   90.00
_cell.angle_beta   90.00
_cell.angle_gamma   90.00
#
_symmetry.space_group_name_H-M   'P 1'
#
loop_
_entity.id
_entity.type
_entity.pdbx_description
1 polymer ?
#
loop_
_entity_poly.entity_id
_entity_poly.type
_entity_poly.pdbx_seq_one_letter_code
_entity_poly.pdbx_strand_id
1 'polypeptide(L)'
;MVVLFAKKRDGKLEEVGRTEVILNNLNPTWIQKITIAYQFEMVQPLVFQIYDVDTSYHNKPVKSLKLEDQDFLGEASCVLSEIVTRHNRTLTIQLQNRNGHGILRKLGALTVHAEETIASRTAVEITLRCSQLANKDLFSLSDPFLRISRMVEGGGYVPICKTEVVNNNLNPVWRPLCLSMQQFGSKENPLVIECFDFNSSGNHVLIGKLQKSVADLETLHREKNGANFVIQTSHGHEKVLKGQLFVDLFLEKQQYSFLDYVSSGFDLNFMVAVDFTASNGNPRNPDSLHYIDPSGRLNSYQQAIMEVGQVIQFYDSDRRFPAWGFGGKTPAGTISHCFNLNGSASFEVEGVEGIMAAYASALHNVSLSGPTLFGPVINTAAQIAGWGHHRYARNQRCLGEGI
;
A
#
# COMPACT_ATOMS: atom_id res chain seq x y z
N MET A 1 -21.05 23.72 3.33
CA MET A 1 -20.02 23.15 2.42
C MET A 1 -18.91 22.53 3.26
N VAL A 2 -18.27 21.45 2.80
CA VAL A 2 -17.04 20.91 3.42
C VAL A 2 -15.85 21.12 2.49
N VAL A 3 -14.72 21.54 3.08
CA VAL A 3 -13.42 21.60 2.43
C VAL A 3 -12.49 20.59 3.10
N LEU A 4 -11.91 19.69 2.31
CA LEU A 4 -10.93 18.71 2.78
C LEU A 4 -9.52 19.22 2.50
N PHE A 5 -8.69 19.20 3.54
CA PHE A 5 -7.26 19.48 3.45
C PHE A 5 -6.44 18.24 3.86
N ALA A 6 -5.31 18.03 3.19
CA ALA A 6 -4.25 17.15 3.64
C ALA A 6 -3.21 17.97 4.41
N LYS A 7 -2.83 17.50 5.60
CA LYS A 7 -1.80 18.16 6.43
C LYS A 7 -0.43 17.57 6.12
N LYS A 8 0.47 18.40 5.59
CA LYS A 8 1.86 18.03 5.31
C LYS A 8 2.69 17.93 6.60
N ARG A 9 3.87 17.31 6.49
CA ARG A 9 4.82 17.12 7.62
C ARG A 9 5.29 18.46 8.22
N ASP A 10 5.35 19.52 7.42
CA ASP A 10 5.68 20.89 7.86
C ASP A 10 4.49 21.61 8.54
N GLY A 11 3.34 20.94 8.66
CA GLY A 11 2.12 21.48 9.23
C GLY A 11 1.25 22.26 8.23
N LYS A 12 1.71 22.47 6.99
CA LYS A 12 0.95 23.19 5.97
C LYS A 12 -0.28 22.38 5.53
N LEU A 13 -1.41 23.07 5.36
CA LEU A 13 -2.62 22.49 4.80
C LEU A 13 -2.64 22.66 3.28
N GLU A 14 -2.87 21.58 2.56
CA GLU A 14 -3.08 21.54 1.12
C GLU A 14 -4.52 21.13 0.83
N GLU A 15 -5.25 21.96 0.10
CA GLU A 15 -6.64 21.67 -0.24
C GLU A 15 -6.72 20.48 -1.22
N VAL A 16 -7.43 19.43 -0.82
CA VAL A 16 -7.66 18.22 -1.64
C VAL A 16 -8.91 18.40 -2.49
N GLY A 17 -9.95 18.99 -1.93
CA GLY A 17 -11.20 19.23 -2.64
C GLY A 17 -12.29 19.84 -1.78
N ARG A 18 -13.42 20.16 -2.43
CA ARG A 18 -14.61 20.77 -1.84
C ARG A 18 -15.85 19.99 -2.25
N THR A 19 -16.80 19.88 -1.34
CA THR A 19 -18.17 19.40 -1.67
C THR A 19 -18.98 20.53 -2.31
N GLU A 20 -20.16 20.21 -2.83
CA GLU A 20 -21.14 21.22 -3.17
C GLU A 20 -21.72 21.96 -1.93
N VAL A 21 -22.36 23.08 -2.19
CA VAL A 21 -23.13 23.83 -1.18
C VAL A 21 -24.55 23.25 -1.12
N ILE A 22 -25.02 22.94 0.09
CA ILE A 22 -26.39 22.48 0.31
C ILE A 22 -27.17 23.61 0.96
N LEU A 23 -28.25 24.03 0.32
CA LEU A 23 -29.05 25.18 0.74
C LEU A 23 -30.00 24.79 1.87
N ASN A 24 -30.13 25.65 2.88
CA ASN A 24 -31.16 25.58 3.92
C ASN A 24 -31.26 24.22 4.61
N ASN A 25 -30.13 23.60 4.97
CA ASN A 25 -30.11 22.27 5.58
C ASN A 25 -29.17 22.20 6.79
N LEU A 26 -29.71 21.80 7.94
CA LEU A 26 -28.96 21.61 9.20
C LEU A 26 -28.29 20.22 9.30
N ASN A 27 -28.69 19.27 8.46
CA ASN A 27 -28.15 17.91 8.35
C ASN A 27 -27.77 17.60 6.89
N PRO A 28 -26.81 18.36 6.32
CA PRO A 28 -26.43 18.22 4.92
C PRO A 28 -25.89 16.81 4.61
N THR A 29 -26.31 16.25 3.47
CA THR A 29 -25.74 15.02 2.88
C THR A 29 -25.24 15.37 1.48
N TRP A 30 -23.92 15.37 1.31
CA TRP A 30 -23.28 15.76 0.05
C TRP A 30 -23.24 14.62 -0.97
N ILE A 31 -23.41 14.97 -2.25
CA ILE A 31 -23.35 14.11 -3.42
C ILE A 31 -21.92 14.07 -3.98
N GLN A 32 -21.22 15.22 -4.01
CA GLN A 32 -19.87 15.28 -4.56
C GLN A 32 -18.91 14.50 -3.65
N LYS A 33 -18.28 13.47 -4.23
CA LYS A 33 -17.20 12.72 -3.59
C LYS A 33 -15.86 13.46 -3.79
N ILE A 34 -14.98 13.36 -2.79
CA ILE A 34 -13.60 13.84 -2.88
C ILE A 34 -12.68 12.63 -2.99
N THR A 35 -11.92 12.55 -4.08
CA THR A 35 -10.99 11.43 -4.33
C THR A 35 -9.63 11.74 -3.71
N ILE A 36 -9.08 10.77 -2.98
CA ILE A 36 -7.72 10.83 -2.41
C ILE A 36 -6.99 9.52 -2.69
N ALA A 37 -5.69 9.60 -3.00
CA ALA A 37 -4.85 8.42 -3.12
C ALA A 37 -4.51 7.87 -1.72
N TYR A 38 -4.68 6.57 -1.52
CA TYR A 38 -4.30 5.89 -0.29
C TYR A 38 -2.85 5.37 -0.41
N GLN A 39 -2.01 5.75 0.54
CA GLN A 39 -0.59 5.40 0.63
C GLN A 39 -0.34 4.72 1.98
N PHE A 40 -0.32 3.39 1.98
CA PHE A 40 -0.18 2.58 3.20
C PHE A 40 1.04 2.98 4.04
N GLU A 41 2.16 3.26 3.37
CA GLU A 41 3.45 3.60 3.94
C GLU A 41 3.52 5.02 4.54
N MET A 42 2.43 5.80 4.47
CA MET A 42 2.36 7.15 5.00
C MET A 42 1.18 7.36 5.93
N VAL A 43 1.43 8.01 7.07
CA VAL A 43 0.35 8.64 7.84
C VAL A 43 -0.17 9.81 7.01
N GLN A 44 -1.47 9.79 6.68
CA GLN A 44 -2.14 10.82 5.89
C GLN A 44 -3.14 11.58 6.77
N PRO A 45 -2.74 12.65 7.49
CA PRO A 45 -3.64 13.43 8.32
C PRO A 45 -4.53 14.32 7.45
N LEU A 46 -5.82 14.26 7.75
CA LEU A 46 -6.89 14.98 7.06
C LEU A 46 -7.51 16.01 8.00
N VAL A 47 -7.81 17.18 7.45
CA VAL A 47 -8.49 18.27 8.14
C VAL A 47 -9.71 18.66 7.33
N PHE A 48 -10.89 18.53 7.93
CA PHE A 48 -12.17 18.86 7.34
C PHE A 48 -12.66 20.18 7.92
N GLN A 49 -12.88 21.17 7.07
CA GLN A 49 -13.40 22.48 7.49
C GLN A 49 -14.79 22.69 6.93
N ILE A 50 -15.72 23.06 7.82
CA ILE A 50 -17.13 23.22 7.49
C ILE A 50 -17.43 24.71 7.44
N TYR A 51 -18.05 25.13 6.34
CA TYR A 51 -18.43 26.52 6.09
C TYR A 51 -19.93 26.63 5.81
N ASP A 52 -20.56 27.61 6.43
CA ASP A 52 -21.83 28.16 5.99
C ASP A 52 -21.56 29.19 4.90
N VAL A 53 -22.20 28.99 3.74
CA VAL A 53 -21.93 29.78 2.54
C VAL A 53 -23.05 30.80 2.41
N ASP A 54 -22.69 32.07 2.38
CA ASP A 54 -23.68 33.15 2.31
C ASP A 54 -24.53 33.03 1.03
N THR A 55 -25.83 33.28 1.19
CA THR A 55 -26.85 33.33 0.14
C THR A 55 -26.45 34.09 -1.12
N SER A 56 -25.65 35.15 -0.98
CA SER A 56 -25.13 35.96 -2.08
C SER A 56 -24.16 35.21 -3.01
N TYR A 57 -23.65 34.05 -2.59
CA TYR A 57 -22.70 33.22 -3.34
C TYR A 57 -23.32 31.94 -3.92
N HIS A 58 -24.62 31.67 -3.71
CA HIS A 58 -25.27 30.42 -4.12
C HIS A 58 -25.18 30.12 -5.63
N ASN A 59 -25.14 31.14 -6.48
CA ASN A 59 -25.04 30.97 -7.94
C ASN A 59 -23.60 30.90 -8.46
N LYS A 60 -22.60 30.97 -7.57
CA LYS A 60 -21.19 30.92 -7.96
C LYS A 60 -20.67 29.48 -7.92
N PRO A 61 -19.80 29.08 -8.87
CA PRO A 61 -19.12 27.80 -8.78
C PRO A 61 -18.33 27.67 -7.48
N VAL A 62 -18.40 26.51 -6.82
CA VAL A 62 -17.72 26.28 -5.53
C VAL A 62 -16.22 26.59 -5.56
N LYS A 63 -15.57 26.35 -6.72
CA LYS A 63 -14.14 26.62 -6.93
C LYS A 63 -13.79 28.11 -6.88
N SER A 64 -14.74 29.02 -7.10
CA SER A 64 -14.50 30.47 -7.02
C SER A 64 -14.84 31.08 -5.66
N LEU A 65 -15.40 30.29 -4.74
CA LEU A 65 -15.68 30.75 -3.38
C LEU A 65 -14.37 30.98 -2.62
N LYS A 66 -14.24 32.15 -2.00
CA LYS A 66 -13.13 32.43 -1.09
C LYS A 66 -13.56 32.08 0.33
N LEU A 67 -12.78 31.25 1.01
CA LEU A 67 -13.11 30.74 2.33
C LEU A 67 -13.09 31.83 3.41
N GLU A 68 -12.32 32.90 3.20
CA GLU A 68 -12.27 34.09 4.07
C GLU A 68 -13.58 34.88 4.08
N ASP A 69 -14.39 34.76 3.02
CA ASP A 69 -15.68 35.43 2.87
C ASP A 69 -16.86 34.56 3.38
N GLN A 70 -16.59 33.36 3.93
CA GLN A 70 -17.61 32.41 4.38
C GLN A 70 -17.58 32.24 5.90
N ASP A 71 -18.72 31.88 6.48
CA ASP A 71 -18.84 31.68 7.92
C ASP A 71 -18.29 30.29 8.30
N PHE A 72 -17.21 30.27 9.07
CA PHE A 72 -16.60 29.04 9.56
C PHE A 72 -17.44 28.44 10.70
N LEU A 73 -17.94 27.21 10.50
CA LEU A 73 -18.75 26.50 11.50
C LEU A 73 -17.91 25.62 12.43
N GLY A 74 -16.84 25.01 11.92
CA GLY A 74 -15.98 24.14 12.71
C GLY A 74 -15.03 23.29 11.87
N GLU A 75 -14.13 22.61 12.57
CA GLU A 75 -13.10 21.75 12.01
C GLU A 75 -13.14 20.36 12.66
N ALA A 76 -12.92 19.32 11.85
CA ALA A 76 -12.67 17.96 12.31
C ALA A 76 -11.34 17.48 11.73
N SER A 77 -10.59 16.68 12.49
CA SER A 77 -9.31 16.11 12.03
C SER A 77 -9.25 14.62 12.35
N CYS A 78 -8.67 13.84 11.45
CA CYS A 78 -8.34 12.42 11.65
C CYS A 78 -7.22 12.00 10.71
N VAL A 79 -6.72 10.77 10.84
CA VAL A 79 -5.87 10.12 9.84
C VAL A 79 -6.74 9.30 8.90
N LEU A 80 -6.41 9.25 7.60
CA LEU A 80 -7.17 8.46 6.62
C LEU A 80 -7.33 6.99 7.04
N SER A 81 -6.30 6.38 7.64
CA SER A 81 -6.33 5.01 8.19
C SER A 81 -7.46 4.82 9.20
N GLU A 82 -7.75 5.80 10.06
CA GLU A 82 -8.82 5.71 11.07
C GLU A 82 -10.23 5.59 10.47
N ILE A 83 -10.39 5.93 9.19
CA ILE A 83 -11.63 5.75 8.44
C ILE A 83 -11.61 4.39 7.74
N VAL A 84 -10.57 4.12 6.94
CA VAL A 84 -10.54 2.95 6.03
C VAL A 84 -10.35 1.61 6.75
N THR A 85 -9.80 1.60 7.96
CA THR A 85 -9.65 0.36 8.76
C THR A 85 -10.90 -0.01 9.55
N ARG A 86 -11.91 0.87 9.63
CA ARG A 86 -13.18 0.56 10.31
C ARG A 86 -14.01 -0.43 9.50
N HIS A 87 -14.71 -1.33 10.20
CA HIS A 87 -15.58 -2.33 9.57
C HIS A 87 -16.64 -1.74 8.62
N ASN A 88 -17.26 -0.61 8.99
CA ASN A 88 -18.23 0.09 8.13
C ASN A 88 -17.60 1.20 7.29
N ARG A 89 -16.27 1.39 7.40
CA ARG A 89 -15.50 2.48 6.76
C ARG A 89 -16.08 3.87 7.02
N THR A 90 -16.72 4.05 8.17
CA THR A 90 -17.40 5.29 8.55
C THR A 90 -16.87 5.81 9.88
N LEU A 91 -16.51 7.09 9.91
CA LEU A 91 -16.05 7.78 11.11
C LEU A 91 -16.90 9.04 11.33
N THR A 92 -17.43 9.20 12.55
CA THR A 92 -18.12 10.43 12.98
C THR A 92 -17.22 11.20 13.94
N ILE A 93 -16.92 12.45 13.61
CA ILE A 93 -16.00 13.33 14.35
C ILE A 93 -16.77 14.56 14.83
N GLN A 94 -16.58 14.95 16.09
CA GLN A 94 -17.16 16.17 16.64
C GLN A 94 -16.41 17.40 16.11
N LEU A 95 -17.15 18.43 15.72
CA LEU A 95 -16.56 19.67 15.22
C LEU A 95 -15.96 20.50 16.36
N GLN A 96 -14.79 21.07 16.11
CA GLN A 96 -14.03 21.89 17.03
C GLN A 96 -13.84 23.31 16.46
N ASN A 97 -13.66 24.29 17.34
CA ASN A 97 -13.31 25.65 16.92
C ASN A 97 -11.78 25.76 16.74
N ARG A 98 -11.32 26.64 15.85
CA ARG A 98 -9.89 26.91 15.63
C ARG A 98 -9.19 27.47 16.88
N ASN A 99 -9.91 28.20 17.71
CA ASN A 99 -9.38 28.85 18.90
C ASN A 99 -9.94 28.16 20.14
N GLY A 100 -9.17 27.29 20.79
CA GLY A 100 -9.53 26.53 21.99
C GLY A 100 -9.84 27.35 23.27
N HIS A 101 -10.21 28.63 23.13
CA HIS A 101 -10.49 29.58 24.22
C HIS A 101 -11.91 30.13 24.16
N GLY A 102 -12.90 29.25 24.07
CA GLY A 102 -14.30 29.61 24.21
C GLY A 102 -15.10 28.43 24.74
N ILE A 103 -16.18 28.74 25.47
CA ILE A 103 -17.19 27.80 25.98
C ILE A 103 -17.41 26.65 24.99
N LEU A 104 -17.40 25.40 25.47
CA LEU A 104 -17.73 24.17 24.73
C LEU A 104 -19.12 24.27 24.08
N ARG A 105 -19.22 25.00 22.97
CA ARG A 105 -20.37 24.99 22.07
C ARG A 105 -20.29 23.70 21.27
N LYS A 106 -21.37 22.92 21.29
CA LYS A 106 -21.52 21.79 20.37
C LYS A 106 -21.67 22.36 18.95
N LEU A 107 -20.63 22.28 18.14
CA LEU A 107 -20.60 22.82 16.77
C LEU A 107 -21.21 21.86 15.74
N GLY A 108 -21.69 20.70 16.17
CA GLY A 108 -22.17 19.63 15.31
C GLY A 108 -21.13 18.52 15.14
N ALA A 109 -21.42 17.58 14.25
CA ALA A 109 -20.54 16.46 13.93
C ALA A 109 -20.48 16.25 12.42
N LEU A 110 -19.32 15.80 11.95
CA LEU A 110 -19.10 15.37 10.57
C LEU A 110 -19.04 13.85 10.52
N THR A 111 -19.81 13.22 9.63
CA THR A 111 -19.68 11.79 9.34
C THR A 111 -19.04 11.62 7.97
N VAL A 112 -17.93 10.87 7.93
CA VAL A 112 -17.15 10.60 6.73
C VAL A 112 -17.22 9.12 6.41
N HIS A 113 -17.59 8.77 5.18
CA HIS A 113 -17.58 7.40 4.68
C HIS A 113 -16.54 7.26 3.56
N ALA A 114 -15.72 6.22 3.64
CA ALA A 114 -14.71 5.92 2.63
C ALA A 114 -15.08 4.67 1.82
N GLU A 115 -14.92 4.76 0.50
CA GLU A 115 -15.10 3.66 -0.45
C GLU A 115 -13.89 3.57 -1.37
N GLU A 116 -13.46 2.35 -1.66
CA GLU A 116 -12.48 2.11 -2.72
C GLU A 116 -13.15 2.20 -4.09
N THR A 117 -12.45 2.75 -5.08
CA THR A 117 -13.00 2.82 -6.44
C THR A 117 -13.05 1.43 -7.06
N ILE A 118 -14.07 1.11 -7.86
CA ILE A 118 -14.17 -0.19 -8.54
C ILE A 118 -12.90 -0.47 -9.37
N ALA A 119 -12.39 0.56 -10.04
CA ALA A 119 -11.16 0.50 -10.83
C ALA A 119 -9.95 -0.01 -10.03
N SER A 120 -9.84 0.31 -8.74
CA SER A 120 -8.72 -0.16 -7.91
C SER A 120 -8.74 -1.67 -7.62
N ARG A 121 -9.91 -2.31 -7.74
CA ARG A 121 -10.15 -3.74 -7.44
C ARG A 121 -10.31 -4.61 -8.69
N THR A 122 -10.41 -3.99 -9.87
CA THR A 122 -10.59 -4.71 -11.13
C THR A 122 -9.27 -5.30 -11.62
N ALA A 123 -9.30 -6.58 -11.99
CA ALA A 123 -8.24 -7.24 -12.71
C ALA A 123 -8.80 -8.09 -13.86
N VAL A 124 -7.96 -8.34 -14.85
CA VAL A 124 -8.27 -9.23 -15.97
C VAL A 124 -7.37 -10.44 -15.92
N GLU A 125 -7.96 -11.62 -16.00
CA GLU A 125 -7.27 -12.87 -16.21
C GLU A 125 -7.32 -13.23 -17.69
N ILE A 126 -6.13 -13.38 -18.29
CA ILE A 126 -5.98 -13.52 -19.74
C ILE A 126 -5.13 -14.75 -20.04
N THR A 127 -5.58 -15.59 -20.96
CA THR A 127 -4.74 -16.63 -21.58
C THR A 127 -4.39 -16.21 -22.99
N LEU A 128 -3.10 -16.03 -23.24
CA LEU A 128 -2.57 -15.63 -24.54
C LEU A 128 -2.04 -16.86 -25.27
N ARG A 129 -2.25 -16.87 -26.58
CA ARG A 129 -1.71 -17.87 -27.50
C ARG A 129 -1.13 -17.19 -28.72
N CYS A 130 -0.02 -17.71 -29.23
CA CYS A 130 0.48 -17.30 -30.54
C CYS A 130 0.30 -18.40 -31.58
N SER A 131 0.36 -18.03 -32.86
CA SER A 131 0.37 -18.94 -34.01
C SER A 131 1.38 -18.48 -35.04
N GLN A 132 2.07 -19.42 -35.69
CA GLN A 132 3.01 -19.17 -36.79
C GLN A 132 4.09 -18.12 -36.46
N LEU A 133 4.67 -18.19 -35.26
CA LEU A 133 5.80 -17.34 -34.90
C LEU A 133 6.99 -17.59 -35.84
N ALA A 134 7.75 -16.54 -36.13
CA ALA A 134 8.97 -16.67 -36.91
C ALA A 134 10.04 -17.37 -36.07
N ASN A 135 10.62 -18.45 -36.59
CA ASN A 135 11.74 -19.11 -35.94
C ASN A 135 12.99 -18.21 -36.01
N LYS A 136 13.67 -18.05 -34.88
CA LYS A 136 14.91 -17.28 -34.75
C LYS A 136 16.14 -18.18 -34.54
N ASP A 137 15.93 -19.45 -34.24
CA ASP A 137 17.00 -20.44 -34.06
C ASP A 137 17.37 -21.18 -35.35
N LEU A 138 18.62 -21.65 -35.41
CA LEU A 138 19.19 -22.36 -36.57
C LEU A 138 18.96 -23.88 -36.53
N PHE A 139 18.94 -24.50 -35.34
CA PHE A 139 18.87 -25.95 -35.15
C PHE A 139 17.74 -26.41 -34.21
N SER A 140 16.95 -25.47 -33.71
CA SER A 140 15.79 -25.66 -32.83
C SER A 140 14.63 -24.81 -33.34
N LEU A 141 13.47 -24.96 -32.72
CA LEU A 141 12.42 -23.96 -32.80
C LEU A 141 12.65 -22.94 -31.68
N SER A 142 12.25 -21.69 -31.91
CA SER A 142 12.30 -20.65 -30.87
C SER A 142 11.61 -21.07 -29.57
N ASP A 143 12.11 -20.49 -28.47
CA ASP A 143 11.66 -20.62 -27.10
C ASP A 143 10.90 -19.33 -26.66
N PRO A 144 9.65 -19.10 -27.12
CA PRO A 144 9.02 -17.81 -26.97
C PRO A 144 8.52 -17.50 -25.54
N PHE A 145 8.61 -16.21 -25.19
CA PHE A 145 7.88 -15.60 -24.08
C PHE A 145 7.34 -14.21 -24.48
N LEU A 146 6.33 -13.72 -23.76
CA LEU A 146 5.79 -12.38 -23.93
C LEU A 146 6.27 -11.44 -22.82
N ARG A 147 6.51 -10.19 -23.20
CA ARG A 147 6.66 -9.05 -22.30
C ARG A 147 5.58 -8.03 -22.60
N ILE A 148 4.77 -7.70 -21.60
CA ILE A 148 3.69 -6.72 -21.71
C ILE A 148 4.13 -5.46 -20.97
N SER A 149 4.09 -4.32 -21.63
CA SER A 149 4.52 -3.03 -21.09
C SER A 149 3.43 -1.97 -21.26
N ARG A 150 3.27 -1.10 -20.27
CA ARG A 150 2.38 0.07 -20.33
C ARG A 150 3.13 1.27 -20.91
N MET A 151 2.48 2.04 -21.79
CA MET A 151 3.02 3.33 -22.24
C MET A 151 2.87 4.41 -21.16
N VAL A 152 3.90 5.22 -20.96
CA VAL A 152 3.86 6.35 -20.01
C VAL A 152 3.75 7.68 -20.76
N GLU A 153 3.09 8.67 -20.16
CA GLU A 153 2.82 9.98 -20.79
C GLU A 153 4.10 10.73 -21.21
N GLY A 154 5.19 10.58 -20.46
CA GLY A 154 6.50 11.17 -20.77
C GLY A 154 7.28 10.48 -21.90
N GLY A 155 6.69 9.47 -22.56
CA GLY A 155 7.34 8.64 -23.55
C GLY A 155 8.06 7.42 -22.95
N GLY A 156 8.12 6.33 -23.72
CA GLY A 156 8.68 5.05 -23.29
C GLY A 156 7.63 4.07 -22.73
N TYR A 157 8.12 2.92 -22.27
CA TYR A 157 7.29 1.80 -21.82
C TYR A 157 7.85 1.19 -20.52
N VAL A 158 6.95 0.85 -19.59
CA VAL A 158 7.31 0.17 -18.34
C VAL A 158 6.78 -1.27 -18.40
N PRO A 159 7.65 -2.31 -18.29
CA PRO A 159 7.19 -3.70 -18.22
C PRO A 159 6.28 -3.90 -17.00
N ILE A 160 5.09 -4.46 -17.22
CA ILE A 160 4.11 -4.75 -16.17
C ILE A 160 3.85 -6.24 -15.97
N CYS A 161 4.19 -7.08 -16.97
CA CYS A 161 4.01 -8.52 -16.91
C CYS A 161 4.96 -9.23 -17.88
N LYS A 162 5.34 -10.46 -17.53
CA LYS A 162 6.11 -11.38 -18.36
C LYS A 162 5.52 -12.78 -18.22
N THR A 163 5.39 -13.52 -19.32
CA THR A 163 4.99 -14.93 -19.28
C THR A 163 6.19 -15.83 -18.97
N GLU A 164 5.92 -17.10 -18.71
CA GLU A 164 6.94 -18.15 -18.79
C GLU A 164 7.48 -18.33 -20.22
N VAL A 165 8.64 -18.97 -20.32
CA VAL A 165 9.25 -19.40 -21.58
C VAL A 165 8.64 -20.75 -21.96
N VAL A 166 8.22 -20.90 -23.22
CA VAL A 166 7.73 -22.16 -23.78
C VAL A 166 8.77 -22.68 -24.77
N ASN A 167 9.40 -23.80 -24.46
CA ASN A 167 10.54 -24.27 -25.27
C ASN A 167 10.09 -24.87 -26.62
N ASN A 168 10.87 -24.63 -27.67
CA ASN A 168 10.76 -25.22 -28.99
C ASN A 168 9.33 -25.16 -29.57
N ASN A 169 8.70 -23.99 -29.58
CA ASN A 169 7.30 -23.88 -29.95
C ASN A 169 6.98 -22.59 -30.73
N LEU A 170 6.48 -22.73 -31.96
CA LEU A 170 6.03 -21.58 -32.78
C LEU A 170 4.54 -21.25 -32.63
N ASN A 171 3.81 -22.02 -31.82
CA ASN A 171 2.38 -21.83 -31.52
C ASN A 171 2.12 -21.95 -30.00
N PRO A 172 2.84 -21.18 -29.16
CA PRO A 172 2.78 -21.31 -27.70
C PRO A 172 1.41 -20.90 -27.15
N VAL A 173 0.99 -21.61 -26.09
CA VAL A 173 -0.09 -21.20 -25.19
C VAL A 173 0.56 -21.02 -23.82
N TRP A 174 0.47 -19.82 -23.26
CA TRP A 174 1.01 -19.54 -21.93
C TRP A 174 -0.05 -19.76 -20.85
N ARG A 175 0.39 -19.95 -19.60
CA ARG A 175 -0.50 -19.99 -18.44
C ARG A 175 -1.28 -18.69 -18.31
N PRO A 176 -2.48 -18.73 -17.68
CA PRO A 176 -3.24 -17.52 -17.39
C PRO A 176 -2.41 -16.50 -16.62
N LEU A 177 -2.38 -15.26 -17.11
CA LEU A 177 -1.77 -14.13 -16.43
C LEU A 177 -2.86 -13.22 -15.88
N CYS A 178 -2.58 -12.51 -14.79
CA CYS A 178 -3.51 -11.57 -14.17
C CYS A 178 -2.92 -10.16 -14.21
N LEU A 179 -3.64 -9.23 -14.85
CA LEU A 179 -3.27 -7.82 -14.90
C LEU A 179 -4.31 -7.00 -14.12
N SER A 180 -3.87 -6.26 -13.11
CA SER A 180 -4.70 -5.30 -12.39
C SER A 180 -4.85 -3.99 -13.18
N MET A 181 -5.99 -3.31 -13.03
CA MET A 181 -6.19 -2.00 -13.66
C MET A 181 -5.20 -0.94 -13.16
N GLN A 182 -4.63 -1.11 -11.97
CA GLN A 182 -3.51 -0.26 -11.50
C GLN A 182 -2.25 -0.41 -12.37
N GLN A 183 -1.96 -1.64 -12.85
CA GLN A 183 -0.82 -1.90 -13.73
C GLN A 183 -1.03 -1.31 -15.13
N PHE A 184 -2.21 -1.47 -15.73
CA PHE A 184 -2.48 -1.00 -17.09
C PHE A 184 -3.11 0.42 -17.17
N GLY A 185 -3.58 0.97 -16.05
CA GLY A 185 -4.19 2.30 -15.92
C GLY A 185 -5.69 2.31 -16.26
N SER A 186 -6.04 2.20 -17.54
CA SER A 186 -7.43 2.09 -18.01
C SER A 186 -7.55 1.06 -19.12
N LYS A 187 -8.77 0.60 -19.42
CA LYS A 187 -8.97 -0.42 -20.47
C LYS A 187 -8.55 0.08 -21.86
N GLU A 188 -8.56 1.38 -22.07
CA GLU A 188 -8.26 2.08 -23.32
C GLU A 188 -6.76 2.38 -23.46
N ASN A 189 -6.01 2.36 -22.35
CA ASN A 189 -4.59 2.63 -22.38
C ASN A 189 -3.87 1.57 -23.24
N PRO A 190 -3.07 2.00 -24.23
CA PRO A 190 -2.34 1.07 -25.08
C PRO A 190 -1.26 0.33 -24.29
N LEU A 191 -1.18 -0.97 -24.52
CA LEU A 191 -0.10 -1.84 -24.06
C LEU A 191 0.77 -2.23 -25.25
N VAL A 192 2.07 -2.30 -25.01
CA VAL A 192 3.04 -2.86 -25.96
C VAL A 192 3.29 -4.30 -25.56
N ILE A 193 2.98 -5.22 -26.47
CA ILE A 193 3.14 -6.67 -26.28
C ILE A 193 4.25 -7.13 -27.21
N GLU A 194 5.38 -7.54 -26.64
CA GLU A 194 6.55 -8.00 -27.36
C GLU A 194 6.72 -9.51 -27.16
N CYS A 195 6.91 -10.23 -28.27
CA CYS A 195 7.27 -11.64 -28.25
C CYS A 195 8.77 -11.78 -28.51
N PHE A 196 9.44 -12.44 -27.58
CA PHE A 196 10.89 -12.66 -27.62
C PHE A 196 11.18 -14.14 -27.69
N ASP A 197 12.30 -14.46 -28.34
CA ASP A 197 12.96 -15.75 -28.26
C ASP A 197 13.95 -15.74 -27.10
N PHE A 198 13.83 -16.72 -26.19
CA PHE A 198 14.70 -16.82 -25.03
C PHE A 198 16.12 -17.23 -25.42
N ASN A 199 17.10 -16.71 -24.69
CA ASN A 199 18.50 -17.07 -24.86
C ASN A 199 19.14 -17.06 -23.47
N SER A 200 19.88 -18.11 -23.13
CA SER A 200 20.51 -18.29 -21.82
C SER A 200 21.57 -17.22 -21.51
N SER A 201 22.09 -16.53 -22.53
CA SER A 201 23.00 -15.38 -22.36
C SER A 201 22.31 -14.13 -21.79
N GLY A 202 20.98 -14.09 -21.77
CA GLY A 202 20.19 -12.90 -21.41
C GLY A 202 19.89 -11.97 -22.58
N ASN A 203 20.56 -12.14 -23.73
CA ASN A 203 20.33 -11.37 -24.95
C ASN A 203 19.20 -12.00 -25.77
N HIS A 204 17.96 -11.76 -25.35
CA HIS A 204 16.76 -12.27 -26.01
C HIS A 204 16.52 -11.59 -27.37
N VAL A 205 16.08 -12.37 -28.37
CA VAL A 205 15.87 -11.87 -29.74
C VAL A 205 14.40 -11.53 -29.95
N LEU A 206 14.10 -10.31 -30.41
CA LEU A 206 12.71 -9.92 -30.71
C LEU A 206 12.16 -10.73 -31.90
N ILE A 207 11.06 -11.45 -31.69
CA ILE A 207 10.30 -12.13 -32.74
C ILE A 207 9.37 -11.12 -33.42
N GLY A 208 8.63 -10.33 -32.63
CA GLY A 208 7.74 -9.28 -33.10
C GLY A 208 7.07 -8.53 -31.94
N LYS A 209 6.45 -7.38 -32.25
CA LYS A 209 5.71 -6.56 -31.28
C LYS A 209 4.33 -6.19 -31.81
N LEU A 210 3.39 -5.87 -30.95
CA LEU A 210 2.11 -5.24 -31.32
C LEU A 210 1.66 -4.29 -30.23
N GLN A 211 0.77 -3.36 -30.58
CA GLN A 211 0.18 -2.42 -29.63
C GLN A 211 -1.33 -2.62 -29.58
N LYS A 212 -1.84 -2.93 -28.38
CA LYS A 212 -3.26 -3.18 -28.11
C LYS A 212 -3.63 -2.74 -26.71
N SER A 213 -4.81 -2.16 -26.54
CA SER A 213 -5.38 -1.87 -25.23
C SER A 213 -6.00 -3.13 -24.62
N VAL A 214 -6.35 -3.11 -23.33
CA VAL A 214 -7.06 -4.25 -22.69
C VAL A 214 -8.44 -4.42 -23.32
N ALA A 215 -9.12 -3.34 -23.71
CA ALA A 215 -10.39 -3.38 -24.46
C ALA A 215 -10.24 -4.04 -25.84
N ASP A 216 -9.10 -3.84 -26.51
CA ASP A 216 -8.82 -4.54 -27.76
C ASP A 216 -8.60 -6.04 -27.54
N LEU A 217 -7.90 -6.43 -26.47
CA LEU A 217 -7.70 -7.85 -26.12
C LEU A 217 -9.03 -8.55 -25.81
N GLU A 218 -9.94 -7.86 -25.11
CA GLU A 218 -11.31 -8.31 -24.87
C GLU A 218 -12.07 -8.52 -26.19
N THR A 219 -11.88 -7.62 -27.15
CA THR A 219 -12.48 -7.71 -28.48
C THR A 219 -11.91 -8.88 -29.29
N LEU A 220 -10.59 -9.09 -29.28
CA LEU A 220 -9.96 -10.26 -29.90
C LEU A 220 -10.51 -11.57 -29.32
N HIS A 221 -10.71 -11.63 -28.00
CA HIS A 221 -11.29 -12.80 -27.33
C HIS A 221 -12.74 -13.05 -27.76
N ARG A 222 -13.56 -12.01 -27.79
CA ARG A 222 -14.99 -12.08 -28.12
C ARG A 222 -15.20 -12.48 -29.58
N GLU A 223 -14.43 -11.89 -30.49
CA GLU A 223 -14.54 -12.13 -31.93
C GLU A 223 -13.75 -13.36 -32.40
N LYS A 224 -12.94 -13.97 -31.53
CA LYS A 224 -12.03 -15.08 -31.86
C LYS A 224 -11.05 -14.74 -32.98
N ASN A 225 -10.65 -13.47 -33.05
CA ASN A 225 -9.72 -12.94 -34.04
C ASN A 225 -8.28 -12.94 -33.53
N GLY A 226 -7.33 -13.08 -34.45
CA GLY A 226 -5.90 -12.93 -34.19
C GLY A 226 -5.40 -11.54 -34.57
N ALA A 227 -4.40 -11.03 -33.85
CA ALA A 227 -3.71 -9.79 -34.19
C ALA A 227 -2.27 -10.10 -34.66
N ASN A 228 -1.90 -9.60 -35.84
CA ASN A 228 -0.56 -9.81 -36.38
C ASN A 228 0.51 -9.01 -35.62
N PHE A 229 1.65 -9.63 -35.38
CA PHE A 229 2.84 -8.92 -34.92
C PHE A 229 3.44 -8.06 -36.04
N VAL A 230 4.16 -7.03 -35.66
CA VAL A 230 4.95 -6.18 -36.54
C VAL A 230 6.42 -6.14 -36.09
N ILE A 231 7.31 -5.82 -37.02
CA ILE A 231 8.72 -5.51 -36.72
C ILE A 231 9.13 -4.26 -37.50
N GLN A 232 9.98 -3.42 -36.91
CA GLN A 232 10.59 -2.31 -37.66
C GLN A 232 11.72 -2.84 -38.53
N THR A 233 11.68 -2.45 -39.80
CA THR A 233 12.75 -2.74 -40.75
C THR A 233 13.88 -1.72 -40.60
N SER A 234 15.06 -2.05 -41.11
CA SER A 234 16.23 -1.17 -41.13
C SER A 234 15.99 0.17 -41.83
N HIS A 235 14.94 0.26 -42.66
CA HIS A 235 14.54 1.47 -43.40
C HIS A 235 13.43 2.26 -42.69
N GLY A 236 13.09 1.92 -41.43
CA GLY A 236 12.09 2.64 -40.63
C GLY A 236 10.63 2.26 -40.90
N HIS A 237 10.35 1.41 -41.88
CA HIS A 237 8.98 0.94 -42.16
C HIS A 237 8.60 -0.25 -41.26
N GLU A 238 7.33 -0.30 -40.85
CA GLU A 238 6.77 -1.45 -40.15
C GLU A 238 6.36 -2.57 -41.12
N LYS A 239 6.86 -3.78 -40.86
CA LYS A 239 6.51 -4.99 -41.59
C LYS A 239 5.57 -5.84 -40.77
N VAL A 240 4.39 -6.14 -41.31
CA VAL A 240 3.43 -7.09 -40.73
C VAL A 240 3.97 -8.53 -40.89
N LEU A 241 3.96 -9.28 -39.80
CA LEU A 241 4.43 -10.66 -39.72
C LEU A 241 3.26 -11.65 -39.86
N LYS A 242 3.57 -12.89 -40.27
CA LYS A 242 2.60 -14.00 -40.26
C LYS A 242 2.22 -14.42 -38.85
N GLY A 243 3.12 -14.25 -37.89
CA GLY A 243 2.87 -14.56 -36.49
C GLY A 243 1.72 -13.73 -35.93
N GLN A 244 0.78 -14.39 -35.26
CA GLN A 244 -0.41 -13.76 -34.68
C GLN A 244 -0.54 -14.06 -33.20
N LEU A 245 -1.06 -13.09 -32.44
CA LEU A 245 -1.50 -13.22 -31.05
C LEU A 245 -3.02 -13.44 -31.01
N PHE A 246 -3.46 -14.37 -30.17
CA PHE A 246 -4.85 -14.68 -29.86
C PHE A 246 -5.08 -14.57 -28.36
N VAL A 247 -6.33 -14.33 -27.99
CA VAL A 247 -6.78 -14.29 -26.59
C VAL A 247 -7.77 -15.43 -26.36
N ASP A 248 -7.27 -16.55 -25.85
CA ASP A 248 -8.07 -17.77 -25.67
C ASP A 248 -9.03 -17.64 -24.45
N LEU A 249 -8.61 -16.95 -23.39
CA LEU A 249 -9.42 -16.60 -22.22
C LEU A 249 -9.32 -15.10 -21.93
N PHE A 250 -10.44 -14.47 -21.63
CA PHE A 250 -10.51 -13.14 -21.04
C PHE A 250 -11.59 -13.15 -19.96
N LEU A 251 -11.20 -12.99 -18.69
CA LEU A 251 -12.11 -12.97 -17.56
C LEU A 251 -11.83 -11.73 -16.70
N GLU A 252 -12.80 -10.83 -16.64
CA GLU A 252 -12.77 -9.72 -15.69
C GLU A 252 -13.21 -10.21 -14.32
N LYS A 253 -12.39 -9.94 -13.29
CA LYS A 253 -12.65 -10.34 -11.91
C LYS A 253 -12.34 -9.20 -10.95
N GLN A 254 -13.06 -9.18 -9.83
CA GLN A 254 -12.72 -8.32 -8.70
C GLN A 254 -11.74 -9.06 -7.79
N GLN A 255 -10.66 -8.38 -7.42
CA GLN A 255 -9.70 -8.86 -6.43
C GLN A 255 -10.02 -8.25 -5.07
N TYR A 256 -9.81 -9.04 -4.02
CA TYR A 256 -9.79 -8.51 -2.67
C TYR A 256 -8.56 -7.61 -2.50
N SER A 257 -8.79 -6.35 -2.17
CA SER A 257 -7.73 -5.37 -1.94
C SER A 257 -7.19 -5.49 -0.51
N PHE A 258 -6.06 -4.84 -0.25
CA PHE A 258 -5.51 -4.72 1.10
C PHE A 258 -6.56 -4.17 2.10
N LEU A 259 -7.33 -3.16 1.68
CA LEU A 259 -8.36 -2.55 2.53
C LEU A 259 -9.53 -3.49 2.82
N ASP A 260 -9.86 -4.42 1.91
CA ASP A 260 -10.87 -5.44 2.17
C ASP A 260 -10.47 -6.32 3.36
N TYR A 261 -9.20 -6.75 3.42
CA TYR A 261 -8.69 -7.55 4.55
C TYR A 261 -8.73 -6.76 5.85
N VAL A 262 -8.15 -5.55 5.86
CA VAL A 262 -8.07 -4.75 7.09
C VAL A 262 -9.45 -4.38 7.62
N SER A 263 -10.36 -3.90 6.76
CA SER A 263 -11.73 -3.56 7.17
C SER A 263 -12.55 -4.79 7.59
N SER A 264 -12.16 -6.00 7.16
CA SER A 264 -12.77 -7.26 7.62
C SER A 264 -12.18 -7.80 8.93
N GLY A 265 -11.34 -7.00 9.61
CA GLY A 265 -10.79 -7.35 10.93
C GLY A 265 -9.45 -8.07 10.91
N PHE A 266 -8.69 -7.98 9.81
CA PHE A 266 -7.28 -8.38 9.83
C PHE A 266 -6.42 -7.27 10.44
N ASP A 267 -5.63 -7.63 11.45
CA ASP A 267 -4.64 -6.75 12.06
C ASP A 267 -3.24 -6.96 11.45
N LEU A 268 -2.44 -5.90 11.41
CA LEU A 268 -1.00 -5.94 11.19
C LEU A 268 -0.27 -5.77 12.52
N ASN A 269 0.15 -6.89 13.10
CA ASN A 269 0.87 -6.88 14.37
C ASN A 269 2.34 -6.46 14.18
N PHE A 270 2.71 -5.31 14.78
CA PHE A 270 4.07 -4.78 14.73
C PHE A 270 4.94 -5.38 15.83
N MET A 271 6.07 -5.99 15.44
CA MET A 271 7.07 -6.56 16.34
C MET A 271 8.42 -5.85 16.19
N VAL A 272 9.09 -5.55 17.30
CA VAL A 272 10.39 -4.88 17.31
C VAL A 272 11.43 -5.74 18.02
N ALA A 273 12.61 -5.88 17.40
CA ALA A 273 13.79 -6.50 17.99
C ALA A 273 15.00 -5.58 17.81
N VAL A 274 15.60 -5.14 18.91
CA VAL A 274 16.71 -4.17 18.92
C VAL A 274 18.03 -4.87 19.22
N ASP A 275 19.08 -4.53 18.47
CA ASP A 275 20.43 -5.03 18.72
C ASP A 275 21.01 -4.35 19.98
N PHE A 276 21.47 -5.12 20.96
CA PHE A 276 22.15 -4.68 22.17
C PHE A 276 23.60 -5.21 22.23
N THR A 277 24.23 -5.46 21.09
CA THR A 277 25.64 -5.83 21.02
C THR A 277 26.58 -4.65 21.25
N ALA A 278 27.77 -4.94 21.79
CA ALA A 278 28.79 -3.98 22.19
C ALA A 278 29.37 -3.19 21.01
N SER A 279 29.21 -3.64 19.77
CA SER A 279 29.61 -2.88 18.57
C SER A 279 28.86 -1.55 18.43
N ASN A 280 27.74 -1.37 19.12
CA ASN A 280 27.00 -0.10 19.14
C ASN A 280 27.66 0.99 20.02
N GLY A 281 28.74 0.65 20.76
CA GLY A 281 29.40 1.57 21.68
C GLY A 281 28.61 1.79 22.97
N ASN A 282 29.25 2.33 24.00
CA ASN A 282 28.61 2.54 25.30
C ASN A 282 27.49 3.60 25.18
N PRO A 283 26.23 3.31 25.56
CA PRO A 283 25.11 4.25 25.40
C PRO A 283 25.27 5.60 26.11
N ARG A 284 26.20 5.70 27.08
CA ARG A 284 26.54 6.97 27.75
C ARG A 284 27.42 7.89 26.91
N ASN A 285 28.05 7.38 25.86
CA ASN A 285 28.94 8.15 25.02
C ASN A 285 28.16 8.76 23.84
N PRO A 286 28.40 10.04 23.49
CA PRO A 286 27.71 10.70 22.37
C PRO A 286 27.94 10.10 20.98
N ASP A 287 28.99 9.27 20.81
CA ASP A 287 29.32 8.57 19.57
C ASP A 287 28.64 7.20 19.44
N SER A 288 27.94 6.73 20.49
CA SER A 288 27.20 5.47 20.47
C SER A 288 25.94 5.57 19.61
N LEU A 289 25.64 4.50 18.87
CA LEU A 289 24.38 4.35 18.13
C LEU A 289 23.15 4.28 19.05
N HIS A 290 23.35 3.94 20.32
CA HIS A 290 22.30 3.93 21.35
C HIS A 290 22.25 5.21 22.19
N TYR A 291 23.07 6.23 21.89
CA TYR A 291 23.09 7.45 22.68
C TYR A 291 21.69 8.09 22.74
N ILE A 292 21.22 8.35 23.96
CA ILE A 292 19.96 9.05 24.20
C ILE A 292 20.29 10.53 24.37
N ASP A 293 20.04 11.31 23.33
CA ASP A 293 20.39 12.73 23.28
C ASP A 293 19.50 13.54 24.25
N PRO A 294 20.08 14.26 25.24
CA PRO A 294 19.30 15.08 26.18
C PRO A 294 18.49 16.21 25.51
N SER A 295 18.83 16.60 24.28
CA SER A 295 18.05 17.57 23.50
C SER A 295 16.74 17.02 22.94
N GLY A 296 16.52 15.70 23.04
CA GLY A 296 15.36 15.01 22.46
C GLY A 296 15.56 14.56 21.01
N ARG A 297 16.74 14.79 20.42
CA ARG A 297 17.08 14.25 19.10
C ARG A 297 17.15 12.72 19.15
N LEU A 298 16.34 12.06 18.32
CA LEU A 298 16.28 10.61 18.26
C LEU A 298 17.54 10.02 17.59
N ASN A 299 18.10 8.95 18.16
CA ASN A 299 19.11 8.13 17.48
C ASN A 299 18.49 7.24 16.39
N SER A 300 19.33 6.53 15.61
CA SER A 300 18.87 5.73 14.47
C SER A 300 17.88 4.62 14.84
N TYR A 301 18.02 3.99 16.02
CA TYR A 301 17.05 2.98 16.48
C TYR A 301 15.69 3.62 16.81
N GLN A 302 15.72 4.74 17.55
CA GLN A 302 14.51 5.49 17.89
C GLN A 302 13.80 6.02 16.63
N GLN A 303 14.55 6.53 15.66
CA GLN A 303 13.99 6.99 14.38
C GLN A 303 13.30 5.84 13.63
N ALA A 304 13.97 4.68 13.50
CA ALA A 304 13.38 3.52 12.81
C ALA A 304 12.12 2.99 13.50
N ILE A 305 12.12 2.90 14.84
CA ILE A 305 10.95 2.49 15.62
C ILE A 305 9.79 3.46 15.40
N MET A 306 10.06 4.76 15.41
CA MET A 306 9.04 5.79 15.21
C MET A 306 8.50 5.79 13.78
N GLU A 307 9.37 5.78 12.76
CA GLU A 307 8.96 5.85 11.36
C GLU A 307 8.08 4.66 10.95
N VAL A 308 8.42 3.45 11.39
CA VAL A 308 7.62 2.25 11.09
C VAL A 308 6.40 2.17 12.02
N GLY A 309 6.61 2.31 13.32
CA GLY A 309 5.56 2.15 14.33
C GLY A 309 4.44 3.17 14.17
N GLN A 310 4.76 4.42 13.83
CA GLN A 310 3.74 5.46 13.67
C GLN A 310 2.76 5.18 12.54
N VAL A 311 3.18 4.44 11.51
CA VAL A 311 2.33 3.99 10.41
C VAL A 311 1.55 2.75 10.82
N ILE A 312 2.23 1.70 11.27
CA ILE A 312 1.62 0.39 11.49
C ILE A 312 0.62 0.39 12.65
N GLN A 313 0.78 1.24 13.67
CA GLN A 313 -0.12 1.26 14.83
C GLN A 313 -1.60 1.53 14.53
N PHE A 314 -1.94 2.07 13.35
CA PHE A 314 -3.32 2.29 12.94
C PHE A 314 -3.99 1.04 12.35
N TYR A 315 -3.21 -0.02 12.12
CA TYR A 315 -3.64 -1.30 11.54
C TYR A 315 -3.60 -2.43 12.57
N ASP A 316 -3.33 -2.11 13.84
CA ASP A 316 -3.40 -3.03 14.95
C ASP A 316 -4.49 -2.53 15.91
N SER A 317 -5.51 -3.35 16.13
CA SER A 317 -6.68 -3.00 16.95
C SER A 317 -6.36 -2.84 18.44
N ASP A 318 -5.41 -3.60 18.99
CA ASP A 318 -5.05 -3.53 20.41
C ASP A 318 -3.81 -2.67 20.68
N ARG A 319 -3.01 -2.41 19.64
CA ARG A 319 -1.77 -1.62 19.72
C ARG A 319 -0.81 -2.14 20.78
N ARG A 320 -0.79 -3.45 21.03
CA ARG A 320 0.11 -4.12 21.97
C ARG A 320 1.22 -4.81 21.20
N PHE A 321 2.39 -4.20 21.21
CA PHE A 321 3.49 -4.59 20.34
C PHE A 321 4.52 -5.43 21.08
N PRO A 322 4.88 -6.62 20.56
CA PRO A 322 6.03 -7.36 21.05
C PRO A 322 7.33 -6.57 20.85
N ALA A 323 8.11 -6.43 21.93
CA ALA A 323 9.33 -5.64 21.92
C ALA A 323 10.50 -6.37 22.62
N TRP A 324 11.50 -6.75 21.85
CA TRP A 324 12.67 -7.50 22.32
C TRP A 324 13.99 -6.79 22.08
N GLY A 325 15.01 -7.19 22.84
CA GLY A 325 16.41 -6.95 22.54
C GLY A 325 17.16 -8.26 22.35
N PHE A 326 18.32 -8.20 21.69
CA PHE A 326 19.20 -9.36 21.50
C PHE A 326 20.68 -8.98 21.56
N GLY A 327 21.54 -9.93 21.96
CA GLY A 327 22.99 -9.69 22.03
C GLY A 327 23.44 -8.91 23.28
N GLY A 328 22.56 -8.75 24.26
CA GLY A 328 22.82 -8.06 25.52
C GLY A 328 22.94 -9.01 26.71
N LYS A 329 23.69 -8.59 27.74
CA LYS A 329 23.80 -9.28 29.03
C LYS A 329 22.76 -8.72 30.00
N THR A 330 21.79 -9.55 30.37
CA THR A 330 20.68 -9.19 31.26
C THR A 330 21.13 -8.97 32.71
N PRO A 331 20.29 -8.38 33.59
CA PRO A 331 20.61 -8.24 35.02
C PRO A 331 20.96 -9.56 35.74
N ALA A 332 20.48 -10.69 35.24
CA ALA A 332 20.83 -12.03 35.74
C ALA A 332 22.28 -12.44 35.42
N GLY A 333 23.02 -11.63 34.66
CA GLY A 333 24.39 -11.89 34.28
C GLY A 333 24.56 -12.84 33.09
N THR A 334 23.46 -13.25 32.44
CA THR A 334 23.47 -14.11 31.26
C THR A 334 23.30 -13.31 29.97
N ILE A 335 24.03 -13.70 28.92
CA ILE A 335 23.84 -13.16 27.58
C ILE A 335 22.53 -13.73 27.04
N SER A 336 21.65 -12.85 26.58
CA SER A 336 20.40 -13.21 25.92
C SER A 336 20.37 -12.68 24.50
N HIS A 337 19.93 -13.53 23.59
CA HIS A 337 19.69 -13.19 22.19
C HIS A 337 18.19 -13.02 21.90
N CYS A 338 17.35 -12.95 22.93
CA CYS A 338 15.93 -12.59 22.84
C CYS A 338 15.40 -12.32 24.26
N PHE A 339 15.44 -11.07 24.71
CA PHE A 339 14.89 -10.65 26.01
C PHE A 339 13.84 -9.56 25.83
N ASN A 340 12.84 -9.49 26.70
CA ASN A 340 11.80 -8.46 26.63
C ASN A 340 12.39 -7.09 27.01
N LEU A 341 12.16 -6.05 26.19
CA LEU A 341 12.71 -4.71 26.45
C LEU A 341 12.14 -4.10 27.74
N ASN A 342 10.88 -4.40 28.06
CA ASN A 342 10.24 -3.89 29.27
C ASN A 342 10.76 -4.56 30.57
N GLY A 343 11.66 -5.56 30.47
CA GLY A 343 12.22 -6.29 31.61
C GLY A 343 11.22 -7.18 32.36
N SER A 344 9.97 -7.27 31.88
CA SER A 344 8.88 -8.03 32.50
C SER A 344 8.72 -9.42 31.87
N ALA A 345 7.85 -10.25 32.45
CA ALA A 345 7.46 -11.52 31.85
C ALA A 345 6.60 -11.34 30.58
N SER A 346 5.90 -10.21 30.44
CA SER A 346 5.12 -9.88 29.23
C SER A 346 6.05 -9.36 28.14
N PHE A 347 5.92 -9.89 26.92
CA PHE A 347 6.68 -9.42 25.77
C PHE A 347 6.06 -8.20 25.08
N GLU A 348 4.80 -7.87 25.39
CA GLU A 348 4.05 -6.77 24.79
C GLU A 348 4.17 -5.46 25.58
N VAL A 349 4.17 -4.35 24.85
CA VAL A 349 4.09 -2.97 25.38
C VAL A 349 2.97 -2.20 24.68
N GLU A 350 2.44 -1.17 25.32
CA GLU A 350 1.33 -0.37 24.78
C GLU A 350 1.83 0.74 23.85
N GLY A 351 1.48 0.66 22.57
CA GLY A 351 1.79 1.65 21.56
C GLY A 351 3.28 1.81 21.24
N VAL A 352 3.57 2.70 20.28
CA VAL A 352 4.95 3.03 19.88
C VAL A 352 5.70 3.69 21.03
N GLU A 353 5.01 4.54 21.81
CA GLU A 353 5.56 5.18 23.00
C GLU A 353 5.99 4.15 24.05
N GLY A 354 5.24 3.05 24.21
CA GLY A 354 5.63 1.93 25.08
C GLY A 354 6.91 1.24 24.61
N ILE A 355 7.12 1.09 23.30
CA ILE A 355 8.38 0.56 22.74
C ILE A 355 9.53 1.51 23.06
N MET A 356 9.34 2.81 22.85
CA MET A 356 10.36 3.84 23.10
C MET A 356 10.77 3.90 24.58
N ALA A 357 9.80 3.84 25.49
CA ALA A 357 10.04 3.80 26.93
C ALA A 357 10.76 2.51 27.35
N ALA A 358 10.33 1.36 26.82
CA ALA A 358 10.97 0.07 27.10
C ALA A 358 12.41 0.01 26.58
N TYR A 359 12.67 0.54 25.38
CA TYR A 359 14.01 0.66 24.81
C TYR A 359 14.94 1.51 25.69
N ALA A 360 14.49 2.71 26.10
CA ALA A 360 15.27 3.58 26.97
C ALA A 360 15.56 2.92 28.33
N SER A 361 14.56 2.26 28.92
CA SER A 361 14.72 1.49 30.16
C SER A 361 15.72 0.34 30.00
N ALA A 362 15.65 -0.42 28.90
CA ALA A 362 16.55 -1.54 28.65
C ALA A 362 18.03 -1.09 28.55
N LEU A 363 18.32 0.07 27.96
CA LEU A 363 19.69 0.61 27.87
C LEU A 363 20.32 0.91 29.24
N HIS A 364 19.53 1.12 30.29
CA HIS A 364 20.03 1.31 31.65
C HIS A 364 20.24 0.01 32.41
N ASN A 365 19.50 -1.05 32.04
CA ASN A 365 19.43 -2.30 32.81
C ASN A 365 20.19 -3.46 32.15
N VAL A 366 20.48 -3.38 30.85
CA VAL A 366 21.18 -4.40 30.07
C VAL A 366 22.57 -3.91 29.69
N SER A 367 23.59 -4.73 29.92
CA SER A 367 24.95 -4.43 29.46
C SER A 367 25.14 -4.93 28.04
N LEU A 368 25.68 -4.09 27.15
CA LEU A 368 25.90 -4.49 25.76
C LEU A 368 26.92 -5.64 25.66
N SER A 369 26.66 -6.63 24.79
CA SER A 369 27.50 -7.84 24.70
C SER A 369 27.63 -8.38 23.26
N GLY A 370 27.58 -9.69 23.04
CA GLY A 370 27.64 -10.26 21.70
C GLY A 370 27.62 -11.79 21.72
N PRO A 371 27.63 -12.44 20.55
CA PRO A 371 27.65 -11.86 19.20
C PRO A 371 26.25 -11.42 18.69
N THR A 372 26.18 -10.85 17.48
CA THR A 372 24.93 -10.47 16.81
C THR A 372 24.26 -11.72 16.23
N LEU A 373 23.16 -12.18 16.83
CA LEU A 373 22.42 -13.38 16.40
C LEU A 373 20.93 -13.08 16.23
N PHE A 374 20.43 -13.17 15.00
CA PHE A 374 19.00 -12.95 14.70
C PHE A 374 18.13 -14.19 14.89
N GLY A 375 18.72 -15.39 14.79
CA GLY A 375 17.98 -16.66 14.83
C GLY A 375 16.98 -16.75 15.98
N PRO A 376 17.35 -16.43 17.24
CA PRO A 376 16.43 -16.51 18.37
C PRO A 376 15.22 -15.55 18.25
N VAL A 377 15.41 -14.28 17.89
CA VAL A 377 14.28 -13.34 17.73
C VAL A 377 13.39 -13.70 16.55
N ILE A 378 13.95 -14.18 15.43
CA ILE A 378 13.17 -14.66 14.28
C ILE A 378 12.33 -15.88 14.66
N ASN A 379 12.90 -16.84 15.41
CA ASN A 379 12.19 -18.03 15.87
C ASN A 379 11.06 -17.66 16.84
N THR A 380 11.27 -16.71 17.75
CA THR A 380 10.22 -16.22 18.67
C THR A 380 9.09 -15.56 17.89
N ALA A 381 9.39 -14.68 16.93
CA ALA A 381 8.39 -14.05 16.07
C ALA A 381 7.60 -15.10 15.26
N ALA A 382 8.29 -16.10 14.70
CA ALA A 382 7.66 -17.20 13.98
C ALA A 382 6.75 -18.07 14.87
N GLN A 383 7.13 -18.31 16.13
CA GLN A 383 6.29 -19.03 17.09
C GLN A 383 5.00 -18.26 17.41
N ILE A 384 5.09 -16.94 17.62
CA ILE A 384 3.91 -16.09 17.86
C ILE A 384 3.00 -16.08 16.64
N ALA A 385 3.56 -15.93 15.43
CA ALA A 385 2.80 -16.02 14.19
C ALA A 385 2.11 -17.39 14.01
N GLY A 386 2.79 -18.48 14.35
CA GLY A 386 2.23 -19.83 14.33
C GLY A 386 1.09 -20.02 15.35
N TRP A 387 1.21 -19.45 16.55
CA TRP A 387 0.14 -19.50 17.56
C TRP A 387 -1.09 -18.68 17.15
N GLY A 388 -0.88 -17.52 16.51
CA GLY A 388 -1.96 -16.71 15.92
C GLY A 388 -2.82 -17.54 14.95
N HIS A 389 -2.17 -18.32 14.08
CA HIS A 389 -2.85 -19.24 13.17
C HIS A 389 -3.68 -20.31 13.90
N HIS A 390 -3.15 -20.92 14.97
CA HIS A 390 -3.86 -21.95 15.73
C HIS A 390 -5.04 -21.40 16.55
N ARG A 391 -4.96 -20.16 17.04
CA ARG A 391 -6.06 -19.50 17.78
C ARG A 391 -7.22 -19.16 16.83
N TYR A 392 -6.91 -18.71 15.61
CA TYR A 392 -7.91 -18.50 14.55
C TYR A 392 -8.55 -19.81 14.08
N ALA A 393 -7.75 -20.85 13.83
CA ALA A 393 -8.24 -22.16 13.40
C ALA A 393 -9.12 -22.87 14.46
N ARG A 394 -8.84 -22.68 15.76
CA ARG A 394 -9.69 -23.19 16.84
C ARG A 394 -11.03 -22.43 16.93
N ASN A 395 -11.02 -21.12 16.79
CA ASN A 395 -12.25 -20.32 16.82
C ASN A 395 -13.18 -20.61 15.63
N GLN A 396 -12.65 -20.93 14.44
CA GLN A 396 -13.47 -21.35 13.30
C GLN A 396 -14.10 -22.75 13.48
N ARG A 397 -13.43 -23.70 14.14
CA ARG A 397 -14.04 -25.02 14.44
C ARG A 397 -15.21 -24.91 15.41
N CYS A 398 -15.13 -24.02 16.40
CA CYS A 398 -16.23 -23.79 17.33
C CYS A 398 -17.44 -23.10 16.69
N LEU A 399 -17.27 -22.37 15.58
CA LEU A 399 -18.35 -21.75 14.82
C LEU A 399 -18.97 -22.68 13.76
N GLY A 400 -18.27 -23.75 13.37
CA GLY A 400 -18.74 -24.75 12.40
C GLY A 400 -19.58 -25.89 12.98
N GLU A 401 -19.67 -26.01 14.31
CA GLU A 401 -20.50 -27.01 15.00
C GLU A 401 -21.86 -26.44 15.49
N GLY A 402 -22.20 -25.23 15.05
CA GLY A 402 -23.42 -24.51 15.43
C GLY A 402 -24.39 -24.22 14.28
N ILE A 403 -24.52 -25.12 13.29
CA ILE A 403 -25.58 -25.08 12.27
C ILE A 403 -26.30 -26.42 12.23
#